data_AF-A4RWL1-F1
#
_entry.id   AF-A4RWL1-F1
#
_cell.length_a   1.000
_cell.length_b   1.000
_cell.length_c   1.000
_cell.angle_alpha   90.00
_cell.angle_beta   90.00
_cell.angle_gamma   90.00
#
_symmetry.space_group_name_H-M   'P 1'
#
loop_
_entity.id
_entity.type
_entity.pdbx_description
1 polymer ?
#
loop_
_entity_poly.entity_id
_entity_poly.type
_entity_poly.pdbx_seq_one_letter_code
_entity_poly.pdbx_strand_id
1 'polypeptide(L)'
;MTEEEEKTVRRRAIVGAALTAAFVGLSQISIESPEPVKPLFFYLVPVVRSRELLRRAATLAEDGAWDELNSTVSRVVGPPNNVKDNLFKAAAYLSGSKEQKAREIAFDFLEYMEKVNYSKYFENMGAVGGGKAAEYAKFSSKASKSAIGKLDEFLALMDREAVQAAESQVMAFEAEFTKSAPETQDAEEPAM
;
A
#
# COMPACT_ATOMS: atom_id res chain seq x y z
N MET A 1 2.63 17.69 -30.82
CA MET A 1 2.11 16.49 -30.12
C MET A 1 2.75 15.29 -30.78
N THR A 2 3.51 14.52 -30.03
CA THR A 2 4.29 13.39 -30.54
C THR A 2 3.53 12.08 -30.34
N GLU A 3 3.83 11.05 -31.14
CA GLU A 3 3.14 9.75 -31.08
C GLU A 3 3.24 9.08 -29.69
N GLU A 4 4.30 9.33 -28.92
CA GLU A 4 4.45 8.84 -27.55
C GLU A 4 3.49 9.49 -26.55
N GLU A 5 3.25 10.79 -26.69
CA GLU A 5 2.31 11.54 -25.85
C GLU A 5 0.87 11.04 -26.10
N GLU A 6 0.52 10.79 -27.36
CA GLU A 6 -0.80 10.32 -27.76
C GLU A 6 -1.07 8.89 -27.26
N LYS A 7 -0.07 8.01 -27.32
CA LYS A 7 -0.15 6.64 -26.78
C LYS A 7 -0.32 6.63 -25.26
N THR A 8 0.33 7.56 -24.56
CA THR A 8 0.22 7.71 -23.10
C THR A 8 -1.16 8.22 -22.70
N VAL A 9 -1.69 9.22 -23.40
CA VAL A 9 -3.04 9.76 -23.18
C VAL A 9 -4.11 8.69 -23.45
N ARG A 10 -3.99 7.96 -24.56
CA ARG A 10 -4.94 6.91 -24.94
C ARG A 10 -4.94 5.76 -23.91
N ARG A 11 -3.78 5.42 -23.34
CA ARG A 11 -3.68 4.39 -22.29
C ARG A 11 -4.31 4.85 -20.98
N ARG A 12 -4.12 6.11 -20.58
CA ARG A 12 -4.79 6.71 -19.40
C ARG A 12 -6.31 6.76 -19.56
N ALA A 13 -6.79 7.09 -20.77
CA ALA A 13 -8.21 7.08 -21.09
C ALA A 13 -8.83 5.67 -21.04
N ILE A 14 -8.10 4.64 -21.51
CA ILE A 14 -8.55 3.25 -21.46
C ILE A 14 -8.62 2.73 -20.02
N VAL A 15 -7.63 3.06 -19.17
CA VAL A 15 -7.65 2.68 -17.74
C VAL A 15 -8.81 3.37 -17.03
N GLY A 16 -9.02 4.67 -17.28
CA GLY A 16 -10.17 5.40 -16.75
C GLY A 16 -11.51 4.80 -17.19
N ALA A 17 -11.64 4.41 -18.46
CA ALA A 17 -12.86 3.80 -18.98
C ALA A 17 -13.11 2.38 -18.43
N ALA A 18 -12.05 1.59 -18.24
CA ALA A 18 -12.14 0.27 -17.63
C ALA A 18 -12.61 0.34 -16.16
N LEU A 19 -12.15 1.36 -15.42
CA LEU A 19 -12.60 1.63 -14.05
C LEU A 19 -14.08 2.02 -14.00
N THR A 20 -14.55 2.88 -14.90
CA THR A 20 -15.98 3.25 -14.97
C THR A 20 -16.86 2.03 -15.29
N ALA A 21 -16.41 1.14 -16.18
CA ALA A 21 -17.12 -0.10 -16.50
C ALA A 21 -17.16 -1.08 -15.32
N ALA A 22 -16.07 -1.20 -14.55
CA ALA A 22 -16.03 -1.99 -13.32
C ALA A 22 -16.99 -1.44 -12.25
N PHE A 23 -17.12 -0.10 -12.13
CA PHE A 23 -18.04 0.56 -11.22
C PHE A 23 -19.51 0.27 -11.53
N VAL A 24 -19.91 0.35 -12.81
CA VAL A 24 -21.27 0.02 -13.23
C VAL A 24 -21.57 -1.46 -12.99
N GLY A 25 -20.62 -2.34 -13.30
CA GLY A 25 -20.77 -3.79 -13.09
C GLY A 25 -20.89 -4.18 -11.61
N LEU A 26 -20.13 -3.56 -10.71
CA LEU A 26 -20.14 -3.90 -9.28
C LEU A 26 -21.39 -3.41 -8.54
N SER A 27 -22.07 -2.36 -9.04
CA SER A 27 -23.33 -1.88 -8.47
C SER A 27 -24.50 -2.87 -8.57
N GLN A 28 -24.40 -3.88 -9.45
CA GLN A 28 -25.47 -4.85 -9.72
C GLN A 28 -25.22 -6.22 -9.09
N ILE A 29 -24.05 -6.45 -8.50
CA ILE A 29 -23.72 -7.74 -7.91
C ILE A 29 -23.86 -7.62 -6.40
N SER A 30 -24.91 -8.21 -5.83
CA SER A 30 -24.91 -8.61 -4.41
C SER A 30 -23.84 -9.71 -4.26
N ILE A 31 -22.59 -9.29 -4.15
CA ILE A 31 -21.51 -10.18 -3.74
C ILE A 31 -21.74 -10.37 -2.25
N GLU A 32 -22.52 -11.40 -1.92
CA GLU A 32 -22.57 -12.01 -0.59
C GLU A 32 -21.15 -12.51 -0.32
N SER A 33 -20.30 -11.60 0.16
CA SER A 33 -18.94 -11.94 0.57
C SER A 33 -19.08 -12.92 1.72
N PRO A 34 -18.43 -14.09 1.65
CA PRO A 34 -18.56 -15.08 2.71
C PRO A 34 -18.20 -14.42 4.05
N GLU A 35 -19.01 -14.71 5.08
CA GLU A 35 -18.84 -14.09 6.39
C GLU A 35 -17.39 -14.25 6.88
N PRO A 36 -16.77 -13.15 7.35
CA PRO A 36 -15.41 -13.22 7.81
C PRO A 36 -15.27 -14.12 9.05
N VAL A 37 -14.38 -15.11 8.96
CA VAL A 37 -14.24 -16.21 9.95
C VAL A 37 -13.39 -15.82 11.18
N LYS A 38 -12.74 -14.66 11.17
CA LYS A 38 -11.77 -14.22 12.20
C LYS A 38 -12.12 -12.83 12.69
N PRO A 39 -11.91 -12.47 13.96
CA PRO A 39 -12.20 -11.13 14.46
C PRO A 39 -11.62 -10.01 13.59
N LEU A 40 -12.36 -8.90 13.41
CA LEU A 40 -12.00 -7.79 12.51
C LEU A 40 -10.54 -7.33 12.65
N PHE A 41 -10.05 -7.18 13.89
CA PHE A 41 -8.67 -6.73 14.14
C PHE A 41 -7.62 -7.62 13.45
N PHE A 42 -7.90 -8.92 13.25
CA PHE A 42 -7.00 -9.84 12.55
C PHE A 42 -6.72 -9.37 11.11
N TYR A 43 -7.74 -8.85 10.43
CA TYR A 43 -7.62 -8.31 9.08
C TYR A 43 -7.09 -6.87 9.09
N LEU A 44 -7.28 -6.12 10.17
CA LEU A 44 -6.79 -4.75 10.28
C LEU A 44 -5.29 -4.67 10.62
N VAL A 45 -4.72 -5.63 11.36
CA VAL A 45 -3.27 -5.67 11.67
C VAL A 45 -2.39 -5.54 10.41
N PRO A 46 -2.57 -6.35 9.35
CA PRO A 46 -1.77 -6.19 8.13
C PRO A 46 -2.07 -4.90 7.37
N VAL A 47 -3.28 -4.33 7.49
CA VAL A 47 -3.63 -3.02 6.89
C VAL A 47 -2.87 -1.89 7.59
N VAL A 48 -2.87 -1.88 8.93
CA VAL A 48 -2.13 -0.91 9.74
C VAL A 48 -0.63 -1.04 9.49
N ARG A 49 -0.08 -2.26 9.46
CA ARG A 49 1.34 -2.47 9.14
C ARG A 49 1.69 -1.98 7.73
N SER A 50 0.78 -2.17 6.76
CA SER A 50 0.97 -1.67 5.40
C SER A 50 1.03 -0.15 5.34
N ARG A 51 0.31 0.56 6.22
CA ARG A 51 0.39 2.02 6.36
C ARG A 51 1.82 2.45 6.73
N GLU A 52 2.45 1.80 7.70
CA GLU A 52 3.83 2.12 8.10
C GLU A 52 4.86 1.77 7.01
N LEU A 53 4.66 0.63 6.33
CA LEU A 53 5.48 0.28 5.16
C LEU A 53 5.38 1.32 4.05
N LEU A 54 4.20 1.91 3.83
CA LEU A 54 4.02 2.96 2.83
C LEU A 54 4.64 4.29 3.25
N ARG A 55 4.71 4.59 4.56
CA ARG A 55 5.47 5.75 5.05
C ARG A 55 6.94 5.57 4.74
N ARG A 56 7.50 4.39 5.02
CA ARG A 56 8.87 4.04 4.63
C ARG A 56 9.06 4.10 3.11
N ALA A 57 8.12 3.59 2.34
CA ALA A 57 8.18 3.64 0.87
C ALA A 57 8.23 5.10 0.36
N ALA A 58 7.48 6.02 0.97
CA ALA A 58 7.53 7.43 0.59
C ALA A 58 8.92 8.04 0.80
N THR A 59 9.58 7.72 1.92
CA THR A 59 10.96 8.16 2.20
C THR A 59 11.96 7.51 1.25
N LEU A 60 11.91 6.19 1.07
CA LEU A 60 12.82 5.46 0.16
C LEU A 60 12.72 5.96 -1.29
N ALA A 61 11.52 6.35 -1.72
CA ALA A 61 11.32 6.95 -3.03
C ALA A 61 12.02 8.32 -3.14
N GLU A 62 11.94 9.15 -2.11
CA GLU A 62 12.62 10.46 -2.06
C GLU A 62 14.15 10.30 -2.05
N ASP A 63 14.66 9.27 -1.37
CA ASP A 63 16.08 8.94 -1.28
C ASP A 63 16.62 8.22 -2.53
N GLY A 64 15.74 7.83 -3.46
CA GLY A 64 16.12 7.05 -4.65
C GLY A 64 16.58 5.61 -4.34
N ALA A 65 16.21 5.07 -3.18
CA ALA A 65 16.55 3.73 -2.72
C ALA A 65 15.63 2.67 -3.37
N TRP A 66 15.78 2.45 -4.67
CA TRP A 66 14.82 1.71 -5.49
C TRP A 66 14.64 0.23 -5.12
N ASP A 67 15.71 -0.48 -4.80
CA ASP A 67 15.63 -1.90 -4.44
C ASP A 67 14.87 -2.09 -3.11
N GLU A 68 15.16 -1.23 -2.12
CA GLU A 68 14.45 -1.21 -0.85
C GLU A 68 12.99 -0.77 -1.01
N LEU A 69 12.71 0.22 -1.87
CA LEU A 69 11.36 0.63 -2.20
C LEU A 69 10.56 -0.54 -2.77
N ASN A 70 11.10 -1.23 -3.77
CA ASN A 70 10.45 -2.36 -4.42
C ASN A 70 10.19 -3.52 -3.44
N SER A 71 11.17 -3.84 -2.59
CA SER A 71 11.02 -4.83 -1.52
C SER A 71 9.93 -4.43 -0.52
N THR A 72 9.90 -3.16 -0.10
CA THR A 72 8.92 -2.61 0.83
C THR A 72 7.50 -2.69 0.26
N VAL A 73 7.32 -2.26 -0.99
CA VAL A 73 6.03 -2.29 -1.70
C VAL A 73 5.57 -3.73 -1.93
N SER A 74 6.48 -4.65 -2.26
CA SER A 74 6.16 -6.07 -2.43
C SER A 74 5.63 -6.70 -1.13
N ARG A 75 6.15 -6.28 0.03
CA ARG A 75 5.65 -6.72 1.34
C ARG A 75 4.27 -6.16 1.68
N VAL A 76 3.85 -5.04 1.09
CA VAL A 76 2.49 -4.51 1.27
C VAL A 76 1.48 -5.40 0.55
N VAL A 77 1.74 -5.70 -0.74
CA VAL A 77 0.80 -6.46 -1.58
C VAL A 77 0.88 -7.97 -1.38
N GLY A 78 2.03 -8.50 -1.00
CA GLY A 78 2.28 -9.92 -0.78
C GLY A 78 2.34 -10.32 0.70
N PRO A 79 2.69 -11.59 0.99
CA PRO A 79 2.83 -12.07 2.36
C PRO A 79 3.89 -11.28 3.15
N PRO A 80 3.67 -11.06 4.46
CA PRO A 80 2.54 -11.53 5.27
C PRO A 80 1.30 -10.62 5.20
N ASN A 81 1.39 -9.46 4.55
CA ASN A 81 0.35 -8.43 4.68
C ASN A 81 -0.82 -8.63 3.72
N ASN A 82 -0.59 -9.09 2.48
CA ASN A 82 -1.65 -9.38 1.50
C ASN A 82 -2.76 -8.32 1.53
N VAL A 83 -2.40 -7.04 1.49
CA VAL A 83 -3.28 -5.93 1.94
C VAL A 83 -4.62 -5.92 1.21
N LYS A 84 -4.64 -6.31 -0.06
CA LYS A 84 -5.86 -6.45 -0.87
C LYS A 84 -6.89 -7.35 -0.20
N ASP A 85 -6.50 -8.58 0.11
CA ASP A 85 -7.42 -9.56 0.69
C ASP A 85 -7.92 -9.11 2.06
N ASN A 86 -7.04 -8.49 2.84
CA ASN A 86 -7.38 -8.00 4.17
C ASN A 86 -8.32 -6.80 4.13
N LEU A 87 -8.17 -5.88 3.17
CA LEU A 87 -9.11 -4.77 2.95
C LEU A 87 -10.51 -5.31 2.59
N PHE A 88 -10.61 -6.25 1.65
CA PHE A 88 -11.92 -6.79 1.27
C PHE A 88 -12.57 -7.61 2.38
N LYS A 89 -11.80 -8.39 3.16
CA LYS A 89 -12.32 -9.12 4.32
C LYS A 89 -12.74 -8.20 5.46
N ALA A 90 -12.00 -7.11 5.70
CA ALA A 90 -12.40 -6.11 6.68
C ALA A 90 -13.65 -5.33 6.23
N ALA A 91 -13.78 -5.02 4.93
CA ALA A 91 -14.97 -4.35 4.41
C ALA A 91 -16.25 -5.17 4.63
N ALA A 92 -16.17 -6.50 4.57
CA ALA A 92 -17.29 -7.40 4.82
C ALA A 92 -17.83 -7.39 6.26
N TYR A 93 -17.16 -6.69 7.20
CA TYR A 93 -17.71 -6.40 8.55
C TYR A 93 -18.68 -5.22 8.56
N LEU A 94 -18.70 -4.43 7.50
CA LEU A 94 -19.64 -3.34 7.34
C LEU A 94 -20.88 -3.83 6.58
N SER A 95 -21.91 -3.01 6.54
CA SER A 95 -23.12 -3.30 5.78
C SER A 95 -23.62 -2.09 5.00
N GLY A 96 -24.37 -2.37 3.93
CA GLY A 96 -25.00 -1.35 3.09
C GLY A 96 -23.99 -0.36 2.50
N SER A 97 -24.32 0.94 2.59
CA SER A 97 -23.51 2.00 1.98
C SER A 97 -22.09 2.11 2.56
N LYS A 98 -21.88 1.70 3.82
CA LYS A 98 -20.55 1.73 4.44
C LYS A 98 -19.62 0.67 3.83
N GLU A 99 -20.14 -0.54 3.60
CA GLU A 99 -19.39 -1.60 2.94
C GLU A 99 -19.00 -1.20 1.52
N GLN A 100 -19.96 -0.68 0.75
CA GLN A 100 -19.70 -0.21 -0.61
C GLN A 100 -18.60 0.85 -0.63
N LYS A 101 -18.71 1.86 0.24
CA LYS A 101 -17.68 2.92 0.37
C LYS A 101 -16.32 2.35 0.75
N ALA A 102 -16.26 1.37 1.66
CA ALA A 102 -15.01 0.74 2.05
C ALA A 102 -14.36 -0.04 0.88
N ARG A 103 -15.16 -0.72 0.05
CA ARG A 103 -14.68 -1.38 -1.17
C ARG A 103 -14.17 -0.38 -2.21
N GLU A 104 -14.87 0.74 -2.41
CA GLU A 104 -14.42 1.83 -3.29
C GLU A 104 -13.07 2.39 -2.85
N ILE A 105 -12.91 2.70 -1.56
CA ILE A 105 -11.63 3.15 -1.00
C ILE A 105 -10.53 2.09 -1.19
N ALA A 106 -10.85 0.80 -1.03
CA ALA A 106 -9.90 -0.28 -1.27
C ALA A 106 -9.45 -0.33 -2.74
N PHE A 107 -10.35 -0.10 -3.71
CA PHE A 107 -9.97 0.00 -5.12
C PHE A 107 -9.10 1.22 -5.41
N ASP A 108 -9.46 2.40 -4.90
CA ASP A 108 -8.64 3.61 -5.01
C ASP A 108 -7.22 3.39 -4.46
N PHE A 109 -7.12 2.72 -3.31
CA PHE A 109 -5.86 2.33 -2.71
C PHE A 109 -5.02 1.45 -3.65
N LEU A 110 -5.61 0.41 -4.23
CA LEU A 110 -4.91 -0.49 -5.16
C LEU A 110 -4.42 0.24 -6.41
N GLU A 111 -5.20 1.21 -6.92
CA GLU A 111 -4.76 2.06 -8.03
C GLU A 111 -3.52 2.89 -7.66
N TYR A 112 -3.46 3.42 -6.43
CA TYR A 112 -2.24 4.08 -5.95
C TYR A 112 -1.08 3.11 -5.81
N MET A 113 -1.31 1.87 -5.36
CA MET A 113 -0.25 0.85 -5.27
C MET A 113 0.36 0.51 -6.63
N GLU A 114 -0.46 0.47 -7.70
CA GLU A 114 0.05 0.33 -9.07
C GLU A 114 0.94 1.51 -9.50
N LYS A 115 0.61 2.72 -9.03
CA LYS A 115 1.39 3.94 -9.31
C LYS A 115 2.69 4.01 -8.50
N VAL A 116 2.71 3.49 -7.26
CA VAL A 116 3.93 3.37 -6.45
C VAL A 116 4.91 2.42 -7.12
N ASN A 117 4.41 1.26 -7.57
CA ASN A 117 5.21 0.26 -8.27
C ASN A 117 5.36 0.59 -9.77
N TYR A 118 5.78 1.82 -10.07
CA TYR A 118 6.04 2.29 -11.45
C TYR A 118 7.26 1.59 -12.09
N SER A 119 7.87 0.60 -11.42
CA SER A 119 8.93 -0.27 -11.98
C SER A 119 8.53 -0.86 -13.34
N LYS A 120 7.24 -1.19 -13.55
CA LYS A 120 6.69 -1.62 -14.86
C LYS A 120 6.92 -0.64 -16.02
N TYR A 121 7.11 0.65 -15.73
CA TYR A 121 7.47 1.65 -16.74
C TYR A 121 8.97 1.76 -16.97
N PHE A 122 9.79 1.42 -15.96
CA PHE A 122 11.24 1.61 -15.96
C PHE A 122 12.04 0.35 -16.30
N GLU A 123 11.48 -0.85 -16.15
CA GLU A 123 12.10 -2.10 -16.64
C GLU A 123 12.47 -2.02 -18.13
N ASN A 124 11.78 -1.16 -18.90
CA ASN A 124 12.07 -0.92 -20.31
C ASN A 124 13.06 0.24 -20.60
N MET A 125 13.56 0.98 -19.60
CA MET A 125 14.40 2.18 -19.81
C MET A 125 15.89 2.05 -19.43
N GLY A 126 16.32 0.92 -18.84
CA GLY A 126 17.69 0.80 -18.33
C GLY A 126 17.96 1.72 -17.12
N ALA A 127 19.23 1.86 -16.73
CA ALA A 127 19.61 2.65 -15.54
C ALA A 127 19.07 4.09 -15.61
N VAL A 128 18.16 4.43 -14.69
CA VAL A 128 17.49 5.73 -14.65
C VAL A 128 18.46 6.79 -14.13
N GLY A 129 19.20 7.44 -15.02
CA GLY A 129 20.10 8.55 -14.68
C GLY A 129 19.42 9.93 -14.80
N GLY A 130 19.79 10.88 -13.93
CA GLY A 130 19.45 12.31 -14.06
C GLY A 130 17.99 12.66 -13.72
N GLY A 131 17.42 13.66 -14.42
CA GLY A 131 16.12 14.26 -14.10
C GLY A 131 14.91 13.31 -14.08
N LYS A 132 14.96 12.19 -14.81
CA LYS A 132 13.91 11.16 -14.80
C LYS A 132 13.83 10.41 -13.46
N ALA A 133 14.96 10.22 -12.78
CA ALA A 133 14.98 9.60 -11.45
C ALA A 133 14.30 10.51 -10.41
N ALA A 134 14.51 11.82 -10.51
CA ALA A 134 13.88 12.80 -9.63
C ALA A 134 12.36 12.89 -9.84
N GLU A 135 11.90 12.83 -11.09
CA GLU A 135 10.46 12.75 -11.38
C GLU A 135 9.86 11.47 -10.80
N TYR A 136 10.54 10.33 -10.99
CA TYR A 136 10.08 9.05 -10.45
C TYR A 136 10.00 9.07 -8.91
N ALA A 137 11.02 9.59 -8.24
CA ALA A 137 11.04 9.78 -6.78
C ALA A 137 9.80 10.55 -6.31
N LYS A 138 9.52 11.67 -6.96
CA LYS A 138 8.37 12.51 -6.66
C LYS A 138 7.04 11.79 -6.91
N PHE A 139 6.90 11.05 -8.01
CA PHE A 139 5.68 10.30 -8.32
C PHE A 139 5.44 9.16 -7.33
N SER A 140 6.45 8.36 -7.05
CA SER A 140 6.36 7.22 -6.12
C SER A 140 6.09 7.67 -4.69
N SER A 141 6.76 8.73 -4.23
CA SER A 141 6.50 9.32 -2.90
C SER A 141 5.07 9.85 -2.82
N LYS A 142 4.61 10.61 -3.83
CA LYS A 142 3.24 11.14 -3.86
C LYS A 142 2.21 10.01 -3.88
N ALA A 143 2.40 8.99 -4.70
CA ALA A 143 1.50 7.85 -4.77
C ALA A 143 1.44 7.09 -3.43
N SER A 144 2.59 6.92 -2.75
CA SER A 144 2.66 6.28 -1.43
C SER A 144 1.88 7.09 -0.38
N LYS A 145 2.05 8.42 -0.38
CA LYS A 145 1.30 9.33 0.49
C LYS A 145 -0.21 9.30 0.21
N SER A 146 -0.61 9.22 -1.05
CA SER A 146 -2.02 9.06 -1.42
C SER A 146 -2.60 7.69 -1.00
N ALA A 147 -1.82 6.62 -1.13
CA ALA A 147 -2.22 5.29 -0.65
C ALA A 147 -2.41 5.29 0.87
N ILE A 148 -1.53 5.94 1.62
CA ILE A 148 -1.68 6.14 3.08
C ILE A 148 -3.00 6.82 3.39
N GLY A 149 -3.31 7.93 2.70
CA GLY A 149 -4.58 8.65 2.91
C GLY A 149 -5.81 7.76 2.70
N LYS A 150 -5.76 6.85 1.70
CA LYS A 150 -6.83 5.88 1.48
C LYS A 150 -6.93 4.81 2.57
N LEU A 151 -5.80 4.35 3.12
CA LEU A 151 -5.82 3.47 4.27
C LEU A 151 -6.40 4.18 5.51
N ASP A 152 -6.10 5.46 5.73
CA ASP A 152 -6.66 6.22 6.84
C ASP A 152 -8.17 6.44 6.66
N GLU A 153 -8.64 6.78 5.45
CA GLU A 153 -10.07 6.83 5.11
C GLU A 153 -10.77 5.48 5.37
N PHE A 154 -10.14 4.37 4.99
CA PHE A 154 -10.67 3.03 5.19
C PHE A 154 -10.78 2.68 6.68
N LEU A 155 -9.71 2.90 7.45
CA LEU A 155 -9.66 2.61 8.89
C LEU A 155 -10.67 3.46 9.66
N ALA A 156 -10.94 4.69 9.22
CA ALA A 156 -11.96 5.55 9.82
C ALA A 156 -13.40 5.03 9.65
N LEU A 157 -13.64 4.10 8.71
CA LEU A 157 -14.94 3.43 8.57
C LEU A 157 -15.11 2.22 9.49
N MET A 158 -14.01 1.70 10.03
CA MET A 158 -13.99 0.48 10.85
C MET A 158 -14.36 0.77 12.30
N ASP A 159 -14.69 -0.30 13.03
CA ASP A 159 -14.87 -0.21 14.48
C ASP A 159 -13.58 0.29 15.16
N ARG A 160 -13.73 1.27 16.04
CA ARG A 160 -12.60 1.99 16.64
C ARG A 160 -11.79 1.10 17.59
N GLU A 161 -12.45 0.22 18.33
CA GLU A 161 -11.77 -0.70 19.26
C GLU A 161 -10.93 -1.72 18.48
N ALA A 162 -11.48 -2.25 17.37
CA ALA A 162 -10.75 -3.14 16.49
C ALA A 162 -9.54 -2.46 15.83
N VAL A 163 -9.66 -1.18 15.43
CA VAL A 163 -8.53 -0.39 14.90
C VAL A 163 -7.46 -0.21 15.97
N GLN A 164 -7.84 0.20 17.19
CA GLN A 164 -6.89 0.40 18.30
C GLN A 164 -6.18 -0.90 18.69
N ALA A 165 -6.90 -2.03 18.68
CA ALA A 165 -6.31 -3.34 18.93
C ALA A 165 -5.28 -3.70 17.85
N ALA A 166 -5.58 -3.43 16.58
CA ALA A 166 -4.64 -3.64 15.48
C ALA A 166 -3.40 -2.75 15.58
N GLU A 167 -3.58 -1.46 15.89
CA GLU A 167 -2.47 -0.52 16.11
C GLU A 167 -1.58 -0.95 17.28
N SER A 168 -2.17 -1.39 18.39
CA SER A 168 -1.43 -1.87 19.56
C SER A 168 -0.58 -3.10 19.25
N GLN A 169 -1.10 -4.03 18.45
CA GLN A 169 -0.36 -5.21 18.01
C GLN A 169 0.83 -4.86 17.12
N VAL A 170 0.67 -3.88 16.21
CA VAL A 170 1.77 -3.42 15.36
C VAL A 170 2.85 -2.73 16.18
N MET A 171 2.48 -1.84 17.11
CA MET A 171 3.43 -1.16 17.99
C MET A 171 4.20 -2.14 18.90
N ALA A 172 3.52 -3.15 19.46
CA ALA A 172 4.16 -4.16 20.30
C ALA A 172 5.21 -4.96 19.52
N PHE A 173 4.90 -5.34 18.29
CA PHE A 173 5.82 -6.06 17.41
C PHE A 173 7.05 -5.20 17.08
N GLU A 174 6.89 -3.93 16.72
CA GLU A 174 8.00 -3.02 16.42
C GLU A 174 8.92 -2.78 17.63
N ALA A 175 8.34 -2.67 18.83
CA ALA A 175 9.10 -2.52 20.07
C ALA A 175 9.97 -3.76 20.36
N GLU A 176 9.46 -4.96 20.06
CA GLU A 176 10.17 -6.22 20.30
C GLU A 176 11.36 -6.41 19.34
N PHE A 177 11.23 -5.99 18.08
CA PHE A 177 12.35 -5.97 17.11
C PHE A 177 13.45 -4.99 17.49
N THR A 178 13.09 -3.84 18.04
CA THR A 178 14.07 -2.81 18.45
C THR A 178 14.88 -3.26 19.67
N LYS A 179 14.25 -3.99 20.60
CA LYS A 179 14.90 -4.52 21.82
C LYS A 179 15.87 -5.69 21.54
N SER A 180 15.72 -6.38 20.42
CA SER A 180 16.49 -7.57 20.07
C SER A 180 17.60 -7.33 19.04
N ALA A 181 17.84 -6.08 18.64
CA ALA A 181 19.04 -5.72 17.90
C ALA A 181 20.28 -5.91 18.79
N PRO A 182 21.31 -6.67 18.37
CA PRO A 182 22.49 -6.87 19.19
C PRO A 182 23.19 -5.52 19.35
N GLU A 183 23.38 -5.08 20.60
CA GLU A 183 24.41 -4.11 20.92
C GLU A 183 25.72 -4.70 20.38
N THR A 184 26.27 -4.07 19.34
CA THR A 184 27.66 -4.31 18.95
C THR A 184 28.50 -4.02 20.19
N GLN A 185 28.87 -5.08 20.91
CA GLN A 185 29.88 -5.00 21.94
C GLN A 185 31.15 -4.52 21.24
N ASP A 186 31.52 -3.27 21.51
CA ASP A 186 32.83 -2.74 21.20
C ASP A 186 33.86 -3.76 21.67
N ALA A 187 34.54 -4.38 20.71
CA ALA A 187 35.68 -5.23 20.99
C ALA A 187 36.79 -4.31 21.50
N GLU A 188 36.86 -4.18 22.82
CA GLU A 188 38.00 -3.61 23.53
C GLU A 188 39.22 -4.50 23.20
N GLU A 189 40.05 -4.03 22.28
CA GLU A 189 41.30 -4.65 21.86
C GLU A 189 42.26 -4.68 23.06
N PRO A 190 42.72 -5.85 23.54
CA PRO A 190 43.75 -5.87 24.56
C PRO A 190 45.08 -5.52 23.91
N ALA A 191 45.62 -4.36 24.30
CA ALA A 191 46.98 -3.96 23.96
C ALA A 191 47.98 -5.05 24.37
N MET A 192 48.80 -5.51 23.41
CA MET A 192 50.08 -6.18 23.66
C MET A 192 51.21 -5.38 23.05
#